data_AF-A0A7C6RAP0-F1
#
_entry.id   AF-A0A7C6RAP0-F1
#
_cell.length_a   1.000
_cell.length_b   1.000
_cell.length_c   1.000
_cell.angle_alpha   90.00
_cell.angle_beta   90.00
_cell.angle_gamma   90.00
#
_symmetry.space_group_name_H-M   'P 1'
#
loop_
_entity.id
_entity.type
_entity.pdbx_description
1 polymer ?
#
loop_
_entity_poly.entity_id
_entity_poly.type
_entity_poly.pdbx_seq_one_letter_code
_entity_poly.pdbx_strand_id
1 'polypeptide(L)'
;MITIYPSSWYYNACVQGFLEVLAWGLGERGAEIIEKELLQADGRVVIPDHLARAVFSPKGVPMPAGYTENPVPDELGEMKRITWWWVARGYEAGFMKKDDREKSLTNAEIIETVCRSLFHKSAPYPNLAQLAWDKIEFLNKWFTLDEGDSSSAVICSFCGQSYAPEAEARVYDAFLTRSLSIGLGSSPGAFPNLFWDVNPNLAVCKHCRSYFL
;
A
#
# COMPACT_ATOMS: atom_id res chain seq x y z
N MET A 1 -11.87 9.22 -9.42
CA MET A 1 -11.95 9.32 -7.96
C MET A 1 -11.68 7.93 -7.41
N ILE A 2 -11.04 7.78 -6.24
CA ILE A 2 -10.90 6.44 -5.63
C ILE A 2 -12.04 6.24 -4.65
N THR A 3 -12.84 5.19 -4.85
CA THR A 3 -13.87 4.78 -3.89
C THR A 3 -13.55 3.39 -3.36
N ILE A 4 -13.37 3.31 -2.05
CA ILE A 4 -13.09 2.06 -1.34
C ILE A 4 -14.39 1.64 -0.65
N TYR A 5 -14.87 0.46 -1.02
CA TYR A 5 -16.07 -0.12 -0.42
C TYR A 5 -15.68 -1.05 0.71
N PRO A 6 -16.40 -1.05 1.84
CA PRO A 6 -16.19 -2.06 2.86
C PRO A 6 -16.46 -3.45 2.26
N SER A 7 -15.62 -4.41 2.60
CA SER A 7 -15.69 -5.79 2.14
C SER A 7 -15.45 -6.72 3.33
N SER A 8 -14.56 -7.71 3.20
CA SER A 8 -14.23 -8.61 4.31
C SER A 8 -13.53 -7.91 5.46
N TRP A 9 -13.55 -8.55 6.64
CA TRP A 9 -12.85 -8.06 7.84
C TRP A 9 -11.36 -7.79 7.57
N TYR A 10 -10.68 -8.67 6.84
CA TYR A 10 -9.25 -8.53 6.57
C TYR A 10 -8.96 -7.38 5.62
N TYR A 11 -9.77 -7.25 4.56
CA TYR A 11 -9.66 -6.11 3.64
C TYR A 11 -9.88 -4.79 4.38
N ASN A 12 -10.91 -4.73 5.23
CA ASN A 12 -11.22 -3.52 5.99
C ASN A 12 -10.10 -3.16 6.99
N ALA A 13 -9.45 -4.15 7.62
CA ALA A 13 -8.29 -3.92 8.49
C ALA A 13 -7.08 -3.38 7.70
N CYS A 14 -6.84 -3.90 6.49
CA CYS A 14 -5.82 -3.39 5.57
C CYS A 14 -6.12 -1.94 5.12
N VAL A 15 -7.36 -1.66 4.75
CA VAL A 15 -7.81 -0.29 4.42
C VAL A 15 -7.63 0.65 5.61
N GLN A 16 -7.90 0.20 6.83
CA GLN A 16 -7.63 1.00 8.04
C GLN A 16 -6.15 1.35 8.16
N GLY A 17 -5.24 0.39 8.02
CA GLY A 17 -3.79 0.66 8.05
C GLY A 17 -3.36 1.66 6.96
N PHE A 18 -3.90 1.51 5.74
CA PHE A 18 -3.68 2.47 4.67
C PHE A 18 -4.20 3.88 5.02
N LEU A 19 -5.37 3.99 5.63
CA LEU A 19 -5.93 5.26 6.08
C LEU A 19 -5.10 5.90 7.20
N GLU A 20 -4.51 5.11 8.10
CA GLU A 20 -3.60 5.60 9.13
C GLU A 20 -2.32 6.19 8.51
N VAL A 21 -1.76 5.54 7.48
CA VAL A 21 -0.64 6.08 6.70
C VAL A 21 -1.03 7.38 6.00
N LEU A 22 -2.22 7.41 5.38
CA LEU A 22 -2.72 8.60 4.70
C LEU A 22 -2.96 9.76 5.68
N ALA A 23 -3.54 9.48 6.85
CA ALA A 23 -3.75 10.47 7.91
C ALA A 23 -2.40 11.05 8.38
N TRP A 24 -1.41 10.20 8.65
CA TRP A 24 -0.07 10.67 9.02
C TRP A 24 0.53 11.54 7.91
N GLY A 25 0.45 11.07 6.67
CA GLY A 25 0.96 11.77 5.50
C GLY A 25 0.35 13.14 5.26
N LEU A 26 -0.92 13.31 5.60
CA LEU A 26 -1.65 14.59 5.50
C LEU A 26 -1.35 15.56 6.65
N GLY A 27 -0.43 15.21 7.56
CA GLY A 27 0.01 16.07 8.66
C GLY A 27 -1.01 16.18 9.80
N GLU A 28 -0.94 17.26 10.56
CA GLU A 28 -1.71 17.44 11.82
C GLU A 28 -3.23 17.30 11.65
N ARG A 29 -3.77 17.76 10.51
CA ARG A 29 -5.21 17.65 10.19
C ARG A 29 -5.59 16.34 9.52
N GLY A 30 -4.65 15.44 9.25
CA GLY A 30 -4.91 14.26 8.44
C GLY A 30 -5.97 13.33 9.04
N ALA A 31 -5.94 13.08 10.35
CA ALA A 31 -6.98 12.29 11.02
C ALA A 31 -8.38 12.91 10.86
N GLU A 32 -8.48 14.24 11.04
CA GLU A 32 -9.73 14.97 10.82
C GLU A 32 -10.22 14.85 9.38
N ILE A 33 -9.32 14.98 8.40
CA ILE A 33 -9.63 14.84 6.98
C ILE A 33 -10.16 13.43 6.68
N ILE A 34 -9.52 12.38 7.21
CA ILE A 34 -10.00 11.01 7.03
C ILE A 34 -11.42 10.87 7.59
N GLU A 35 -11.65 11.28 8.84
CA GLU A 35 -12.93 11.04 9.53
C GLU A 35 -14.08 11.90 9.02
N LYS A 36 -13.83 13.17 8.67
CA LYS A 36 -14.88 14.14 8.33
C LYS A 36 -15.08 14.33 6.83
N GLU A 37 -14.06 14.09 6.02
CA GLU A 37 -14.09 14.38 4.58
C GLU A 37 -14.07 13.11 3.74
N LEU A 38 -13.20 12.14 4.05
CA LEU A 38 -13.01 10.95 3.20
C LEU A 38 -13.93 9.79 3.60
N LEU A 39 -14.08 9.50 4.90
CA LEU A 39 -14.96 8.45 5.41
C LEU A 39 -16.41 8.89 5.34
N GLN A 40 -17.21 8.13 4.62
CA GLN A 40 -18.64 8.39 4.41
C GLN A 40 -19.48 7.70 5.49
N ALA A 41 -20.68 8.22 5.73
CA ALA A 41 -21.62 7.65 6.69
C ALA A 41 -22.06 6.21 6.37
N ASP A 42 -21.94 5.78 5.12
CA ASP A 42 -22.23 4.41 4.67
C ASP A 42 -21.01 3.46 4.76
N GLY A 43 -19.92 3.91 5.37
CA GLY A 43 -18.70 3.14 5.57
C GLY A 43 -17.75 3.10 4.38
N ARG A 44 -18.10 3.75 3.25
CA ARG A 44 -17.17 3.91 2.13
C ARG A 44 -16.11 4.95 2.45
N VAL A 45 -14.95 4.81 1.82
CA VAL A 45 -13.92 5.86 1.81
C VAL A 45 -13.84 6.42 0.40
N VAL A 46 -13.94 7.74 0.28
CA VAL A 46 -13.88 8.45 -1.00
C VAL A 46 -12.66 9.37 -0.99
N ILE A 47 -11.66 9.07 -1.81
CA ILE A 47 -10.48 9.92 -2.00
C ILE A 47 -10.68 10.69 -3.31
N PRO A 48 -10.79 12.04 -3.25
CA PRO A 48 -10.96 12.87 -4.44
C PRO A 48 -9.79 12.72 -5.42
N ASP A 49 -10.04 12.88 -6.71
CA ASP A 49 -9.02 12.68 -7.75
C ASP A 49 -7.80 13.56 -7.61
N HIS A 50 -8.01 14.83 -7.27
CA HIS A 50 -6.91 15.77 -7.09
C HIS A 50 -6.00 15.36 -5.91
N LEU A 51 -6.61 14.84 -4.83
CA LEU A 51 -5.87 14.34 -3.68
C LEU A 51 -5.13 13.04 -4.04
N ALA A 52 -5.84 12.06 -4.62
CA ALA A 52 -5.26 10.80 -5.06
C ALA A 52 -4.08 11.03 -6.03
N ARG A 53 -4.24 11.89 -7.03
CA ARG A 53 -3.18 12.23 -7.98
C ARG A 53 -1.93 12.71 -7.27
N ALA A 54 -2.07 13.59 -6.30
CA ALA A 54 -0.93 14.20 -5.64
C ALA A 54 -0.28 13.27 -4.60
N VAL A 55 -1.07 12.47 -3.87
CA VAL A 55 -0.61 11.44 -2.92
C VAL A 55 0.19 10.32 -3.60
N PHE A 56 -0.27 9.88 -4.78
CA PHE A 56 0.38 8.82 -5.55
C PHE A 56 1.44 9.36 -6.54
N SER A 57 1.83 10.63 -6.41
CA SER A 57 2.88 11.27 -7.20
C SER A 57 4.09 11.71 -6.34
N PRO A 58 5.26 11.93 -6.95
CA PRO A 58 6.38 12.61 -6.31
C PRO A 58 6.05 14.06 -5.94
N LYS A 59 6.91 14.68 -5.12
CA LYS A 59 6.76 16.05 -4.59
C LYS A 59 6.55 17.14 -5.66
N GLY A 60 6.95 16.90 -6.90
CA GLY A 60 6.77 17.84 -8.03
C GLY A 60 5.31 18.12 -8.39
N VAL A 61 4.37 17.25 -8.00
CA VAL A 61 2.93 17.52 -8.10
C VAL A 61 2.49 18.25 -6.82
N PRO A 62 1.91 19.46 -6.88
CA PRO A 62 1.56 20.22 -5.68
C PRO A 62 0.39 19.59 -4.90
N MET A 63 0.38 19.79 -3.59
CA MET A 63 -0.79 19.46 -2.77
C MET A 63 -1.99 20.36 -3.13
N PRO A 64 -3.20 19.79 -3.29
CA PRO A 64 -4.41 20.57 -3.50
C PRO A 64 -4.70 21.51 -2.34
N ALA A 65 -5.38 22.63 -2.63
CA ALA A 65 -5.75 23.60 -1.62
C ALA A 65 -6.61 22.97 -0.51
N GLY A 66 -6.31 23.30 0.75
CA GLY A 66 -7.02 22.75 1.92
C GLY A 66 -6.34 21.54 2.56
N TYR A 67 -5.38 20.91 1.87
CA TYR A 67 -4.60 19.79 2.39
C TYR A 67 -3.20 20.22 2.82
N THR A 68 -2.72 19.61 3.89
CA THR A 68 -1.33 19.69 4.36
C THR A 68 -0.60 18.38 4.03
N GLU A 69 0.73 18.39 4.11
CA GLU A 69 1.53 17.18 3.94
C GLU A 69 2.72 17.13 4.90
N ASN A 70 3.05 15.93 5.36
CA ASN A 70 4.38 15.61 5.84
C ASN A 70 5.30 15.46 4.61
N PRO A 71 6.33 16.31 4.47
CA PRO A 71 7.10 16.38 3.23
C PRO A 71 7.93 15.13 3.00
N VAL A 72 8.12 14.79 1.72
CA VAL A 72 9.12 13.80 1.30
C VAL A 72 10.50 14.46 1.35
N PRO A 73 11.48 13.89 2.07
CA PRO A 73 12.84 14.41 2.13
C PRO A 73 13.45 14.62 0.75
N ASP A 74 14.22 15.71 0.60
CA ASP A 74 14.67 16.17 -0.72
C ASP A 74 15.57 15.17 -1.44
N GLU A 75 16.39 14.47 -0.67
CA GLU A 75 17.33 13.44 -1.13
C GLU A 75 16.66 12.18 -1.67
N LEU A 76 15.36 11.98 -1.42
CA LEU A 76 14.61 10.80 -1.91
C LEU A 76 14.06 10.98 -3.33
N GLY A 77 14.32 12.13 -3.97
CA GLY A 77 14.07 12.37 -5.39
C GLY A 77 12.63 12.07 -5.82
N GLU A 78 12.47 11.11 -6.72
CA GLU A 78 11.19 10.70 -7.33
C GLU A 78 10.36 9.74 -6.46
N MET A 79 10.66 9.62 -5.16
CA MET A 79 9.83 8.85 -4.24
C MET A 79 8.43 9.47 -4.15
N LYS A 80 7.40 8.66 -4.37
CA LYS A 80 6.00 9.11 -4.22
C LYS A 80 5.72 9.41 -2.75
N ARG A 81 4.80 10.35 -2.49
CA ARG A 81 4.40 10.73 -1.12
C ARG A 81 3.93 9.54 -0.30
N ILE A 82 2.96 8.79 -0.80
CA ILE A 82 2.42 7.62 -0.09
C ILE A 82 3.49 6.56 0.20
N THR A 83 4.48 6.41 -0.70
CA THR A 83 5.61 5.51 -0.51
C THR A 83 6.47 5.93 0.68
N TRP A 84 6.80 7.22 0.78
CA TRP A 84 7.54 7.75 1.93
C TRP A 84 6.73 7.67 3.22
N TRP A 85 5.45 8.06 3.17
CA TRP A 85 4.58 8.03 4.33
C TRP A 85 4.43 6.63 4.90
N TRP A 86 4.30 5.62 4.04
CA TRP A 86 4.27 4.21 4.46
C TRP A 86 5.58 3.79 5.15
N VAL A 87 6.73 4.16 4.58
CA VAL A 87 8.05 3.87 5.18
C VAL A 87 8.21 4.56 6.54
N ALA A 88 7.95 5.86 6.60
CA ALA A 88 8.12 6.66 7.81
C ALA A 88 7.19 6.18 8.92
N ARG A 89 5.92 5.89 8.59
CA ARG A 89 4.96 5.35 9.54
C ARG A 89 5.33 3.94 10.00
N GLY A 90 5.83 3.10 9.10
CA GLY A 90 6.38 1.79 9.44
C GLY A 90 7.54 1.89 10.44
N TYR A 91 8.44 2.84 10.22
CA TYR A 91 9.55 3.11 11.13
C TYR A 91 9.07 3.54 12.52
N GLU A 92 8.12 4.47 12.61
CA GLU A 92 7.49 4.90 13.88
C GLU A 92 6.75 3.76 14.59
N ALA A 93 6.19 2.82 13.84
CA ALA A 93 5.54 1.62 14.37
C ALA A 93 6.55 0.55 14.84
N GLY A 94 7.86 0.78 14.69
CA GLY A 94 8.91 -0.11 15.17
C GLY A 94 9.34 -1.17 14.16
N PHE A 95 8.95 -1.07 12.89
CA PHE A 95 9.43 -1.93 11.81
C PHE A 95 10.87 -1.59 11.44
N MET A 96 11.81 -2.03 12.28
CA MET A 96 13.25 -1.82 12.11
C MET A 96 14.03 -3.02 12.63
N LYS A 97 15.27 -3.18 12.18
CA LYS A 97 16.18 -4.19 12.75
C LYS A 97 16.44 -3.88 14.22
N LYS A 98 16.66 -4.93 15.02
CA LYS A 98 17.03 -4.78 16.43
C LYS A 98 18.27 -3.91 16.62
N ASP A 99 19.27 -4.08 15.75
CA ASP A 99 20.54 -3.35 15.82
C ASP A 99 20.41 -1.88 15.40
N ASP A 100 19.31 -1.49 14.77
CA ASP A 100 19.07 -0.12 14.30
C ASP A 100 18.23 0.68 15.30
N ARG A 101 17.73 0.04 16.36
CA ARG A 101 16.98 0.71 17.43
C ARG A 101 17.85 1.75 18.11
N GLU A 102 17.25 2.90 18.43
CA GLU A 102 17.89 4.03 19.14
C GLU A 102 19.03 4.72 18.36
N LYS A 103 19.35 4.27 17.14
CA LYS A 103 20.27 4.95 16.24
C LYS A 103 19.54 6.06 15.49
N SER A 104 20.23 7.19 15.30
CA SER A 104 19.82 8.18 14.32
C SER A 104 20.18 7.66 12.93
N LEU A 105 19.17 7.29 12.15
CA LEU A 105 19.33 6.79 10.79
C LEU A 105 19.07 7.90 9.77
N THR A 106 19.75 7.83 8.63
CA THR A 106 19.40 8.60 7.44
C THR A 106 18.09 8.07 6.82
N ASN A 107 17.42 8.89 5.99
CA ASN A 107 16.16 8.47 5.35
C ASN A 107 16.34 7.22 4.44
N ALA A 108 17.49 7.08 3.79
CA ALA A 108 17.84 5.88 3.03
C ALA A 108 17.99 4.63 3.93
N GLU A 109 18.62 4.77 5.10
CA GLU A 109 18.75 3.68 6.08
C GLU A 109 17.39 3.32 6.71
N ILE A 110 16.50 4.29 6.90
CA ILE A 110 15.11 4.06 7.33
C ILE A 110 14.38 3.18 6.32
N ILE A 111 14.46 3.50 5.01
CA ILE A 111 13.86 2.68 3.95
C ILE A 111 14.40 1.24 4.02
N GLU A 112 15.71 1.08 4.10
CA GLU A 112 16.35 -0.25 4.13
C GLU A 112 15.96 -1.06 5.37
N THR A 113 15.94 -0.44 6.56
CA THR A 113 15.60 -1.15 7.80
C THR A 113 14.12 -1.56 7.82
N VAL A 114 13.22 -0.70 7.36
CA VAL A 114 11.78 -0.98 7.24
C VAL A 114 11.56 -2.10 6.23
N CYS A 115 12.05 -1.96 5.00
CA CYS A 115 11.91 -2.98 3.97
C CYS A 115 12.49 -4.32 4.40
N ARG A 116 13.65 -4.35 5.06
CA ARG A 116 14.23 -5.61 5.54
C ARG A 116 13.42 -6.22 6.69
N SER A 117 12.85 -5.40 7.58
CA SER A 117 12.00 -5.90 8.66
C SER A 117 10.67 -6.49 8.16
N LEU A 118 10.20 -6.03 7.00
CA LEU A 118 8.91 -6.40 6.40
C LEU A 118 9.00 -7.48 5.31
N PHE A 119 10.10 -7.52 4.53
CA PHE A 119 10.22 -8.39 3.36
C PHE A 119 11.21 -9.55 3.51
N HIS A 120 11.93 -9.64 4.64
CA HIS A 120 12.81 -10.78 4.91
C HIS A 120 12.02 -12.11 4.92
N LYS A 121 12.70 -13.24 4.70
CA LYS A 121 12.06 -14.57 4.58
C LYS A 121 11.13 -14.98 5.73
N SER A 122 11.31 -14.39 6.91
CA SER A 122 10.55 -14.65 8.14
C SER A 122 9.73 -13.43 8.61
N ALA A 123 9.66 -12.40 7.78
CA ALA A 123 8.95 -11.15 8.07
C ALA A 123 7.46 -11.26 7.69
N PRO A 124 6.62 -10.27 8.04
CA PRO A 124 5.18 -10.29 7.72
C PRO A 124 4.83 -10.44 6.24
N TYR A 125 5.65 -9.91 5.33
CA TYR A 125 5.44 -9.95 3.88
C TYR A 125 6.60 -10.67 3.17
N PRO A 126 6.79 -11.98 3.46
CA PRO A 126 8.03 -12.66 3.15
C PRO A 126 8.28 -12.73 1.65
N ASN A 127 9.48 -12.31 1.22
CA ASN A 127 9.93 -12.34 -0.17
C ASN A 127 9.10 -11.52 -1.17
N LEU A 128 8.28 -10.58 -0.69
CA LEU A 128 7.52 -9.69 -1.58
C LEU A 128 8.43 -8.80 -2.43
N ALA A 129 9.53 -8.33 -1.82
CA ALA A 129 10.62 -7.63 -2.48
C ALA A 129 11.95 -8.34 -2.18
N GLN A 130 12.88 -8.34 -3.15
CA GLN A 130 14.22 -8.85 -2.91
C GLN A 130 15.11 -7.79 -2.25
N LEU A 131 16.01 -8.24 -1.37
CA LEU A 131 16.94 -7.35 -0.66
C LEU A 131 17.91 -6.63 -1.60
N ALA A 132 18.24 -7.19 -2.77
CA ALA A 132 19.13 -6.58 -3.74
C ALA A 132 18.46 -5.51 -4.63
N TRP A 133 17.13 -5.39 -4.59
CA TRP A 133 16.40 -4.46 -5.46
C TRP A 133 16.53 -3.01 -5.01
N ASP A 134 16.34 -2.10 -5.96
CA ASP A 134 16.01 -0.72 -5.66
C ASP A 134 14.66 -0.67 -4.92
N LYS A 135 14.70 -0.27 -3.66
CA LYS A 135 13.51 -0.24 -2.79
C LYS A 135 12.56 0.89 -3.16
N ILE A 136 13.09 2.03 -3.61
CA ILE A 136 12.28 3.17 -4.01
C ILE A 136 11.53 2.80 -5.29
N GLU A 137 12.22 2.22 -6.28
CA GLU A 137 11.59 1.74 -7.51
C GLU A 137 10.49 0.72 -7.22
N PHE A 138 10.80 -0.31 -6.41
CA PHE A 138 9.82 -1.33 -6.03
C PHE A 138 8.59 -0.72 -5.35
N LEU A 139 8.77 0.11 -4.32
CA LEU A 139 7.66 0.69 -3.57
C LEU A 139 6.87 1.67 -4.45
N ASN A 140 7.53 2.48 -5.28
CA ASN A 140 6.83 3.35 -6.23
C ASN A 140 5.98 2.55 -7.22
N LYS A 141 6.48 1.40 -7.71
CA LYS A 141 5.68 0.49 -8.54
C LYS A 141 4.52 -0.10 -7.74
N TRP A 142 4.75 -0.46 -6.48
CA TRP A 142 3.74 -1.00 -5.57
C TRP A 142 2.56 -0.04 -5.39
N PHE A 143 2.86 1.21 -5.02
CA PHE A 143 1.92 2.32 -4.86
C PHE A 143 1.64 3.04 -6.18
N THR A 144 1.15 2.29 -7.17
CA THR A 144 0.68 2.84 -8.46
C THR A 144 -0.82 2.61 -8.58
N LEU A 145 -1.52 3.61 -9.11
CA LEU A 145 -2.95 3.50 -9.42
C LEU A 145 -3.14 2.85 -10.79
N ASP A 146 -4.23 2.11 -10.97
CA ASP A 146 -4.62 1.66 -12.31
C ASP A 146 -5.18 2.85 -13.10
N GLU A 147 -4.68 3.07 -14.32
CA GLU A 147 -5.29 4.03 -15.23
C GLU A 147 -6.63 3.44 -15.69
N GLY A 148 -7.71 4.10 -15.30
CA GLY A 148 -9.09 3.58 -15.29
C GLY A 148 -9.74 3.42 -16.66
N ASP A 149 -9.03 2.86 -17.64
CA ASP A 149 -9.57 2.64 -18.98
C ASP A 149 -9.05 1.32 -19.55
N SER A 150 -9.51 0.21 -18.97
CA SER A 150 -9.25 -1.11 -19.53
C SER A 150 -10.55 -1.77 -19.94
N SER A 151 -10.71 -1.97 -21.24
CA SER A 151 -11.69 -2.88 -21.87
C SER A 151 -11.44 -4.36 -21.53
N SER A 152 -10.78 -4.66 -20.40
CA SER A 152 -10.40 -6.01 -19.96
C SER A 152 -11.47 -6.61 -19.04
N ALA A 153 -11.47 -7.95 -18.95
CA ALA A 153 -12.51 -8.72 -18.27
C ALA A 153 -12.16 -9.16 -16.83
N VAL A 154 -11.00 -8.79 -16.27
CA VAL A 154 -10.61 -9.25 -14.92
C VAL A 154 -11.22 -8.35 -13.87
N ILE A 155 -12.03 -8.94 -13.00
CA ILE A 155 -12.65 -8.27 -11.87
C ILE A 155 -11.78 -8.47 -10.63
N CYS A 156 -11.39 -7.39 -9.96
CA CYS A 156 -10.68 -7.49 -8.69
C CYS A 156 -11.57 -8.13 -7.63
N SER A 157 -11.05 -9.15 -6.93
CA SER A 157 -11.77 -9.90 -5.91
C SER A 157 -12.08 -9.11 -4.63
N PHE A 158 -11.59 -7.87 -4.51
CA PHE A 158 -11.76 -7.04 -3.32
C PHE A 158 -12.65 -5.83 -3.55
N CYS A 159 -12.34 -5.00 -4.55
CA CYS A 159 -13.14 -3.81 -4.86
C CYS A 159 -14.21 -4.03 -5.95
N GLY A 160 -14.22 -5.19 -6.62
CA GLY A 160 -15.16 -5.51 -7.70
C GLY A 160 -14.97 -4.70 -8.98
N GLN A 161 -13.92 -3.87 -9.08
CA GLN A 161 -13.64 -3.08 -10.28
C GLN A 161 -12.92 -3.92 -11.34
N SER A 162 -13.22 -3.66 -12.61
CA SER A 162 -12.47 -4.21 -13.74
C SER A 162 -11.09 -3.56 -13.84
N TYR A 163 -10.07 -4.34 -14.15
CA TYR A 163 -8.72 -3.83 -14.39
C TYR A 163 -7.94 -4.68 -15.41
N ALA A 164 -6.92 -4.10 -16.04
CA ALA A 164 -6.00 -4.82 -16.92
C ALA A 164 -4.80 -5.33 -16.13
N PRO A 165 -4.59 -6.66 -16.01
CA PRO A 165 -3.36 -7.18 -15.45
C PRO A 165 -2.17 -6.85 -16.37
N GLU A 166 -1.03 -6.49 -15.80
CA GLU A 166 0.21 -6.36 -16.57
C GLU A 166 0.63 -7.76 -17.06
N ALA A 167 0.87 -7.92 -18.36
CA ALA A 167 1.21 -9.23 -18.94
C ALA A 167 2.45 -9.89 -18.30
N GLU A 168 3.38 -9.06 -17.80
CA GLU A 168 4.65 -9.46 -17.19
C GLU A 168 4.64 -9.30 -15.65
N ALA A 169 3.47 -9.07 -15.04
CA ALA A 169 3.36 -8.99 -13.58
C ALA A 169 3.77 -10.31 -12.91
N ARG A 170 4.48 -10.19 -11.79
CA ARG A 170 4.80 -11.31 -10.92
C ARG A 170 3.49 -11.83 -10.31
N VAL A 171 3.38 -13.11 -9.98
CA VAL A 171 2.13 -13.69 -9.44
C VAL A 171 1.62 -12.94 -8.20
N TYR A 172 2.50 -12.58 -7.26
CA TYR A 172 2.10 -11.81 -6.07
C TYR A 172 1.85 -10.32 -6.33
N ASP A 173 2.12 -9.81 -7.55
CA ASP A 173 1.74 -8.45 -7.94
C ASP A 173 0.28 -8.40 -8.44
N ALA A 174 -0.28 -9.54 -8.85
CA ALA A 174 -1.59 -9.68 -9.48
C ALA A 174 -2.59 -10.53 -8.67
N PHE A 175 -2.13 -11.32 -7.70
CA PHE A 175 -2.95 -12.21 -6.89
C PHE A 175 -2.61 -12.12 -5.39
N LEU A 176 -3.61 -12.37 -4.54
CA LEU A 176 -3.40 -12.48 -3.09
C LEU A 176 -2.67 -13.78 -2.75
N THR A 177 -1.37 -13.69 -2.54
CA THR A 177 -0.50 -14.83 -2.20
C THR A 177 -0.04 -14.79 -0.75
N ARG A 178 0.56 -15.87 -0.27
CA ARG A 178 1.18 -15.95 1.07
C ARG A 178 2.22 -14.86 1.33
N SER A 179 2.87 -14.33 0.29
CA SER A 179 3.82 -13.22 0.39
C SER A 179 3.16 -11.90 0.79
N LEU A 180 1.84 -11.78 0.54
CA LEU A 180 1.02 -10.65 0.95
C LEU A 180 0.26 -10.90 2.25
N SER A 181 -0.07 -12.16 2.54
CA SER A 181 -0.74 -12.54 3.77
C SER A 181 -0.34 -13.95 4.18
N ILE A 182 0.50 -14.08 5.20
CA ILE A 182 1.00 -15.39 5.66
C ILE A 182 -0.15 -16.34 6.02
N GLY A 183 -1.21 -15.80 6.64
CA GLY A 183 -2.33 -16.58 7.15
C GLY A 183 -3.50 -16.78 6.18
N LEU A 184 -3.64 -15.92 5.16
CA LEU A 184 -4.82 -15.89 4.29
C LEU A 184 -4.50 -15.95 2.79
N GLY A 185 -3.22 -15.82 2.42
CA GLY A 185 -2.78 -15.84 1.03
C GLY A 185 -2.51 -17.25 0.53
N SER A 186 -2.67 -17.46 -0.77
CA SER A 186 -2.46 -18.77 -1.39
C SER A 186 -0.98 -19.20 -1.34
N SER A 187 -0.73 -20.50 -1.12
CA SER A 187 0.60 -21.11 -1.16
C SER A 187 0.51 -22.56 -1.66
N PRO A 188 1.38 -23.00 -2.59
CA PRO A 188 1.47 -24.41 -2.95
C PRO A 188 1.76 -25.26 -1.70
N GLY A 189 0.91 -26.26 -1.44
CA GLY A 189 1.13 -27.29 -0.42
C GLY A 189 1.02 -26.86 1.06
N ALA A 190 0.54 -25.65 1.36
CA ALA A 190 0.37 -25.20 2.75
C ALA A 190 -1.11 -24.94 3.09
N PHE A 191 -1.57 -25.43 4.25
CA PHE A 191 -2.88 -25.09 4.82
C PHE A 191 -2.75 -23.81 5.68
N PRO A 192 -3.72 -22.87 5.65
CA PRO A 192 -4.98 -22.94 4.94
C PRO A 192 -4.84 -22.75 3.43
N ASN A 193 -5.23 -23.80 2.70
CA ASN A 193 -5.82 -23.66 1.37
C ASN A 193 -7.30 -23.27 1.54
N LEU A 194 -7.66 -22.57 2.63
CA LEU A 194 -8.96 -21.93 2.77
C LEU A 194 -8.91 -20.69 1.88
N PHE A 195 -9.01 -20.98 0.59
CA PHE A 195 -9.59 -20.12 -0.41
C PHE A 195 -10.63 -19.21 0.23
N TRP A 196 -10.55 -17.91 -0.05
CA TRP A 196 -11.67 -17.02 0.26
C TRP A 196 -12.85 -17.51 -0.56
N ASP A 197 -13.83 -18.11 0.12
CA ASP A 197 -15.01 -18.71 -0.50
C ASP A 197 -14.70 -19.71 -1.62
N VAL A 198 -13.67 -20.56 -1.47
CA VAL A 198 -13.29 -21.58 -2.47
C VAL A 198 -12.70 -20.98 -3.78
N ASN A 199 -12.35 -19.69 -3.79
CA ASN A 199 -11.62 -19.07 -4.90
C ASN A 199 -10.07 -19.15 -4.73
N PRO A 200 -9.35 -19.95 -5.53
CA PRO A 200 -7.89 -20.05 -5.49
C PRO A 200 -7.16 -18.83 -6.05
N ASN A 201 -7.84 -18.03 -6.87
CA ASN A 201 -7.22 -17.00 -7.69
C ASN A 201 -7.87 -15.64 -7.38
N LEU A 202 -7.57 -15.11 -6.19
CA LEU A 202 -8.01 -13.78 -5.80
C LEU A 202 -7.20 -12.74 -6.54
N ALA A 203 -7.70 -12.32 -7.70
CA ALA A 203 -7.12 -11.29 -8.53
C ALA A 203 -7.19 -9.93 -7.80
N VAL A 204 -6.07 -9.24 -7.71
CA VAL A 204 -5.94 -7.97 -6.98
C VAL A 204 -5.50 -6.87 -7.95
N CYS A 205 -6.30 -5.80 -8.06
CA CYS A 205 -5.91 -4.61 -8.81
C CYS A 205 -4.86 -3.79 -8.04
N LYS A 206 -4.17 -2.86 -8.71
CA LYS A 206 -3.07 -2.11 -8.07
C LYS A 206 -3.58 -1.22 -6.93
N HIS A 207 -4.83 -0.76 -7.01
CA HIS A 207 -5.50 -0.05 -5.91
C HIS A 207 -5.58 -0.91 -4.66
N CYS A 208 -6.23 -2.07 -4.73
CA CYS A 208 -6.39 -2.94 -3.56
C CYS A 208 -5.05 -3.47 -3.06
N ARG A 209 -4.12 -3.74 -3.98
CA ARG A 209 -2.75 -4.14 -3.65
C ARG A 209 -2.06 -3.13 -2.74
N SER A 210 -2.25 -1.84 -3.00
CA SER A 210 -1.66 -0.77 -2.20
C SER A 210 -2.18 -0.72 -0.75
N TYR A 211 -3.35 -1.31 -0.47
CA TYR A 211 -3.93 -1.32 0.88
C TYR A 211 -3.45 -2.51 1.73
N PHE A 212 -2.98 -3.60 1.10
CA PHE A 212 -2.53 -4.80 1.82
C PHE A 212 -1.16 -4.66 2.48
N LEU A 213 -0.39 -3.65 2.08
CA LEU A 213 0.96 -3.39 2.53
C LEU A 213 0.97 -2.25 3.54
#